data_AF-A0AAC9P537-F1
#
_entry.id   AF-A0AAC9P537-F1
#
_cell.length_a   1.000
_cell.length_b   1.000
_cell.length_c   1.000
_cell.angle_alpha   90.00
_cell.angle_beta   90.00
_cell.angle_gamma   90.00
#
_symmetry.space_group_name_H-M   'P 1'
#
loop_
_entity.id
_entity.type
_entity.pdbx_description
1 polymer ?
#
loop_
_entity_poly.entity_id
_entity_poly.type
_entity_poly.pdbx_seq_one_letter_code
_entity_poly.pdbx_strand_id
1 'polypeptide(L)'
;MSYWTLTDEQHATLIDMLVDAGGVTVLGESQDRLGRDMVGLRVSDEGTSYQNTLLISEDTGRITGIENELTKPMEFIPAGVVGYTMWDIE
;
A
#
# COMPACT_ATOMS: atom_id res chain seq x y z
N MET A 1 11.67 9.60 -11.59
CA MET A 1 11.67 8.17 -11.27
C MET A 1 12.03 8.00 -9.81
N SER A 2 11.11 7.51 -8.99
CA SER A 2 11.36 7.20 -7.59
C SER A 2 11.39 5.68 -7.46
N TYR A 3 12.42 5.16 -6.83
CA TYR A 3 12.59 3.73 -6.58
C TYR A 3 12.78 3.54 -5.09
N TRP A 4 12.19 2.49 -4.55
CA TRP A 4 12.59 2.03 -3.24
C TRP A 4 13.90 1.24 -3.40
N THR A 5 14.93 1.61 -2.64
CA THR A 5 16.29 1.05 -2.78
C THR A 5 16.44 -0.36 -2.21
N LEU A 6 15.34 -0.99 -1.76
CA LEU A 6 15.36 -2.32 -1.17
C LEU A 6 15.35 -3.41 -2.25
N THR A 7 16.02 -4.53 -1.97
CA THR A 7 15.95 -5.74 -2.78
C THR A 7 14.62 -6.49 -2.58
N ASP A 8 14.34 -7.50 -3.41
CA ASP A 8 13.14 -8.34 -3.32
C ASP A 8 13.08 -9.04 -1.95
N GLU A 9 14.19 -9.61 -1.52
CA GLU A 9 14.33 -10.28 -0.22
C GLU A 9 14.10 -9.31 0.96
N GLN A 10 14.55 -8.06 0.82
CA GLN A 10 14.33 -7.02 1.83
C GLN A 10 12.87 -6.56 1.88
N HIS A 11 12.19 -6.46 0.73
CA HIS A 11 10.75 -6.20 0.70
C HIS A 11 9.97 -7.35 1.32
N ALA A 12 10.30 -8.60 1.01
CA ALA A 12 9.66 -9.76 1.62
C ALA A 12 9.82 -9.75 3.15
N THR A 13 11.05 -9.53 3.64
CA THR A 13 11.32 -9.38 5.08
C THR A 13 10.48 -8.27 5.72
N LEU A 14 10.34 -7.12 5.05
CA LEU A 14 9.53 -6.01 5.56
C LEU A 14 8.04 -6.38 5.63
N ILE A 15 7.52 -7.08 4.62
CA ILE A 15 6.13 -7.55 4.60
C ILE A 15 5.89 -8.53 5.75
N ASP A 16 6.79 -9.49 5.95
CA ASP A 16 6.70 -10.45 7.07
C ASP A 16 6.68 -9.71 8.42
N MET A 17 7.55 -8.71 8.61
CA MET A 17 7.56 -7.88 9.82
C MET A 17 6.24 -7.12 10.04
N LEU A 18 5.60 -6.63 8.97
CA LEU A 18 4.30 -5.95 9.07
C LEU A 18 3.18 -6.93 9.44
N VAL A 19 3.21 -8.14 8.90
CA VAL A 19 2.26 -9.20 9.25
C VAL A 19 2.43 -9.62 10.70
N ASP A 20 3.67 -9.84 11.15
CA ASP A 20 4.00 -10.22 12.52
C ASP A 20 3.63 -9.14 13.55
N ALA A 21 3.79 -7.87 13.20
CA ALA A 21 3.40 -6.74 14.04
C ALA A 21 1.88 -6.66 14.26
N GLY A 22 1.08 -7.25 13.36
CA GLY A 22 -0.38 -7.19 13.39
C GLY A 22 -0.93 -5.84 12.91
N GLY A 23 -2.26 -5.68 12.96
CA GLY A 23 -2.93 -4.47 12.45
C GLY A 23 -2.98 -4.40 10.92
N VAL A 24 -2.65 -5.49 10.24
CA VAL A 24 -2.72 -5.59 8.77
C VAL A 24 -3.91 -6.43 8.32
N THR A 25 -4.42 -6.13 7.13
CA THR A 25 -5.50 -6.89 6.48
C THR A 25 -5.17 -7.04 5.00
N VAL A 26 -5.18 -8.27 4.50
CA VAL A 26 -5.06 -8.56 3.07
C VAL A 26 -6.38 -8.22 2.40
N LEU A 27 -6.36 -7.28 1.44
CA LEU A 27 -7.55 -6.85 0.69
C LEU A 27 -7.84 -7.74 -0.53
N GLY A 28 -6.85 -8.53 -0.97
CA GLY A 28 -6.92 -9.38 -2.15
C GLY A 28 -6.21 -8.77 -3.36
N GLU A 29 -6.49 -9.35 -4.52
CA GLU A 29 -5.90 -9.01 -5.82
C GLU A 29 -6.66 -7.84 -6.48
N SER A 30 -5.93 -6.97 -7.15
CA SER A 30 -6.44 -5.81 -7.90
C SER A 30 -5.41 -5.35 -8.92
N GLN A 31 -5.73 -4.32 -9.69
CA GLN A 31 -4.76 -3.59 -10.51
C GLN A 31 -4.46 -2.22 -9.92
N ASP A 32 -3.21 -1.77 -10.08
CA ASP A 32 -2.82 -0.40 -9.77
C ASP A 32 -3.23 0.58 -10.89
N ARG A 33 -2.94 1.87 -10.70
CA ARG A 33 -3.27 2.92 -11.70
C ARG A 33 -2.50 2.82 -13.02
N LEU A 34 -1.51 1.91 -13.13
CA LEU A 34 -0.80 1.60 -14.37
C LEU A 34 -1.29 0.28 -15.00
N GLY A 35 -2.25 -0.41 -14.38
CA GLY A 35 -2.79 -1.68 -14.84
C GLY A 35 -1.91 -2.90 -14.50
N ARG A 36 -0.96 -2.74 -13.57
CA ARG A 36 -0.14 -3.86 -13.08
C ARG A 36 -0.90 -4.64 -12.02
N ASP A 37 -0.78 -5.96 -12.02
CA ASP A 37 -1.46 -6.84 -11.05
C ASP A 37 -0.78 -6.77 -9.66
N MET A 38 -1.60 -6.59 -8.62
CA MET A 38 -1.17 -6.27 -7.26
C MET A 38 -2.03 -6.94 -6.20
N VAL A 39 -1.41 -7.31 -5.09
CA VAL A 39 -2.08 -7.59 -3.82
C VAL A 39 -2.08 -6.34 -2.95
N GLY A 40 -3.25 -5.97 -2.42
CA GLY A 40 -3.39 -4.89 -1.45
C GLY A 40 -3.18 -5.36 -0.01
N LEU A 41 -2.23 -4.78 0.71
CA LEU A 41 -2.05 -4.98 2.16
C LEU A 41 -2.40 -3.69 2.91
N ARG A 42 -3.55 -3.69 3.58
CA ARG A 42 -4.01 -2.55 4.38
C ARG A 42 -3.36 -2.58 5.76
N VAL A 43 -2.75 -1.46 6.15
CA VAL A 43 -2.24 -1.21 7.49
C VAL A 43 -3.21 -0.24 8.17
N SER A 44 -3.85 -0.69 9.25
CA SER A 44 -4.77 0.14 10.03
C SER A 44 -4.03 0.74 11.21
N ASP A 45 -4.11 2.06 11.35
CA ASP A 45 -3.62 2.77 12.53
C ASP A 45 -4.81 3.16 13.41
N GLU A 46 -4.90 2.56 14.60
CA GLU A 46 -5.99 2.83 15.53
C GLU A 46 -5.96 4.29 15.99
N GLY A 47 -7.11 4.98 15.90
CA GLY A 47 -7.23 6.36 16.35
C GLY A 47 -7.03 7.41 15.26
N THR A 48 -6.71 7.02 14.03
CA THR A 48 -6.70 7.93 12.87
C THR A 48 -7.88 7.67 11.94
N SER A 49 -8.24 8.66 11.11
CA SER A 49 -9.22 8.48 10.02
C SER A 49 -8.54 8.08 8.70
N TYR A 50 -7.25 7.74 8.73
CA TYR A 50 -6.46 7.38 7.56
C TYR A 50 -6.20 5.88 7.54
N GLN A 51 -6.23 5.30 6.34
CA GLN A 51 -5.77 3.95 6.10
C GLN A 51 -4.70 3.98 5.00
N ASN A 52 -3.63 3.23 5.24
CA ASN A 52 -2.59 3.02 4.25
C ASN A 52 -2.78 1.64 3.64
N THR A 53 -2.70 1.55 2.31
CA THR A 53 -2.68 0.29 1.60
C THR A 53 -1.36 0.20 0.83
N LEU A 54 -0.53 -0.77 1.17
CA LEU A 54 0.65 -1.13 0.38
C LEU A 54 0.20 -1.93 -0.83
N LEU A 55 0.77 -1.60 -1.99
CA LEU A 55 0.51 -2.30 -3.25
C LEU A 55 1.71 -3.20 -3.53
N ILE A 56 1.47 -4.51 -3.52
CA ILE A 56 2.51 -5.52 -3.64
C ILE A 56 2.36 -6.18 -5.02
N SER A 57 3.41 -6.09 -5.84
CA SER A 57 3.45 -6.72 -7.16
C SER A 57 3.31 -8.23 -7.04
N GLU A 58 2.38 -8.81 -7.82
CA GLU A 58 2.23 -10.26 -7.89
C GLU A 58 3.42 -10.94 -8.58
N ASP A 59 4.05 -10.24 -9.54
CA ASP A 59 5.21 -10.74 -10.27
C ASP A 59 6.46 -10.87 -9.41
N THR A 60 6.69 -9.91 -8.50
CA THR A 60 7.98 -9.76 -7.80
C THR A 60 7.87 -9.83 -6.27
N GLY A 61 6.66 -9.75 -5.71
CA GLY A 61 6.44 -9.61 -4.27
C GLY A 61 6.94 -8.26 -3.71
N ARG A 62 7.37 -7.32 -4.56
CA ARG A 62 7.84 -6.00 -4.13
C ARG A 62 6.68 -5.08 -3.83
N ILE A 63 6.87 -4.21 -2.85
CA ILE A 63 5.98 -3.06 -2.65
C ILE A 63 6.28 -2.03 -3.74
N THR A 64 5.33 -1.80 -4.64
CA THR A 64 5.47 -0.90 -5.80
C THR A 64 4.62 0.35 -5.69
N GLY A 65 3.83 0.47 -4.62
CA GLY A 65 3.08 1.68 -4.33
C GLY A 65 2.48 1.72 -2.94
N ILE A 66 1.94 2.89 -2.61
CA ILE A 66 1.14 3.11 -1.41
C ILE A 66 -0.07 3.98 -1.78
N GLU A 67 -1.23 3.56 -1.30
CA GLU A 67 -2.46 4.33 -1.36
C GLU A 67 -2.83 4.82 0.05
N ASN A 68 -3.20 6.10 0.16
CA ASN A 68 -3.69 6.72 1.39
C ASN A 68 -5.18 7.03 1.22
N GLU A 69 -5.99 6.46 2.08
CA GLU A 69 -7.44 6.60 2.07
C GLU A 69 -7.91 7.33 3.34
N LEU A 70 -8.76 8.33 3.16
CA LEU A 70 -9.50 8.96 4.23
C LEU A 70 -10.82 8.19 4.43
N THR A 71 -10.96 7.52 5.57
CA THR A 71 -12.13 6.65 5.87
C THR A 71 -13.38 7.42 6.29
N LYS A 72 -13.21 8.70 6.69
CA LYS A 72 -14.30 9.59 7.11
C LYS A 72 -14.03 11.00 6.56
N PRO A 73 -15.03 11.70 6.00
CA PRO A 73 -14.82 13.06 5.51
C PRO A 73 -14.23 13.99 6.56
N MET A 74 -13.39 14.93 6.14
CA MET A 74 -12.74 15.92 6.99
C MET A 74 -12.86 17.30 6.36
N GLU A 75 -13.51 18.24 7.06
CA GLU A 75 -13.81 19.58 6.55
C GLU A 75 -14.49 19.54 5.16
N PHE A 76 -13.81 20.02 4.12
CA PHE A 76 -14.27 20.02 2.73
C PHE A 76 -13.75 18.83 1.91
N ILE A 77 -12.97 17.92 2.52
CA ILE A 77 -12.37 16.75 1.87
C ILE A 77 -13.30 15.54 2.06
N PRO A 78 -13.84 14.95 0.99
CA PRO A 78 -14.67 13.76 1.09
C PRO A 78 -13.84 12.53 1.48
N ALA A 79 -14.51 11.51 2.02
CA ALA A 79 -13.88 10.20 2.21
C ALA A 79 -13.47 9.60 0.85
N GLY A 80 -12.42 8.78 0.87
CA GLY A 80 -11.84 8.12 -0.29
C GLY A 80 -10.34 8.34 -0.41
N VAL A 81 -9.79 8.04 -1.58
CA VAL A 81 -8.35 8.13 -1.83
C VAL A 81 -7.90 9.59 -1.87
N VAL A 82 -6.96 9.94 -1.00
CA VAL A 82 -6.41 11.29 -0.85
C VAL A 82 -4.92 11.38 -1.19
N GLY A 83 -4.23 10.23 -1.31
CA GLY A 83 -2.84 10.17 -1.70
C GLY A 83 -2.52 8.86 -2.41
N TYR A 84 -1.60 8.94 -3.37
CA TYR A 84 -1.16 7.78 -4.12
C TYR A 84 0.27 7.98 -4.59
N THR A 85 1.14 7.05 -4.22
CA THR A 85 2.53 7.03 -4.68
C THR A 85 2.80 5.71 -5.38
N MET A 86 3.45 5.79 -6.53
CA MET A 86 3.94 4.63 -7.26
C MET A 86 5.44 4.74 -7.41
N TRP A 87 6.09 3.60 -7.29
CA TRP A 87 7.49 3.38 -7.60
C TRP A 87 7.61 2.46 -8.80
N ASP A 88 8.83 2.38 -9.32
CA ASP A 88 9.13 1.55 -10.49
C ASP A 88 8.30 1.98 -11.71
N ILE A 89 8.22 3.31 -11.91
CA ILE A 89 7.61 3.94 -13.08
C ILE A 89 8.75 4.28 -14.04
N GLU A 90 8.79 3.58 -15.18
CA GLU A 90 9.67 3.88 -16.32
C GLU A 90 9.24 5.13 -17.10
#